data_AF-A0A3D3DDT2-F1
#
_entry.id   AF-A0A3D3DDT2-F1
#
_cell.length_a   1.000
_cell.length_b   1.000
_cell.length_c   1.000
_cell.angle_alpha   90.00
_cell.angle_beta   90.00
_cell.angle_gamma   90.00
#
_symmetry.space_group_name_H-M   'P 1'
#
loop_
_entity.id
_entity.type
_entity.pdbx_description
1 polymer ?
#
loop_
_entity_poly.entity_id
_entity_poly.type
_entity_poly.pdbx_seq_one_letter_code
_entity_poly.pdbx_strand_id
1 'polypeptide(L)' 'MKILCINPNSSTEVTEAIEEICRKYALPNTEVEVKCIKEAPSGIESYHDAAISEKYLLDKFEKWKGEY' A
#
# COMPACT_ATOMS: atom_id res chain seq x y z
N MET A 1 -1.67 7.65 16.29
CA MET A 1 -1.93 8.00 14.88
C MET A 1 -1.99 6.70 14.10
N LYS A 2 -3.00 6.53 13.26
CA LYS A 2 -3.11 5.35 12.39
C LYS A 2 -2.67 5.76 10.99
N ILE A 3 -1.81 4.98 10.37
CA ILE A 3 -1.31 5.22 9.01
C ILE A 3 -1.64 4.01 8.18
N LEU A 4 -2.30 4.24 7.04
CA LEU A 4 -2.40 3.23 6.00
C LEU A 4 -1.25 3.44 5.00
N CYS A 5 -0.33 2.48 4.94
CA CYS A 5 0.68 2.41 3.89
C CYS A 5 0.17 1.49 2.78
N ILE A 6 0.01 2.04 1.57
CA ILE A 6 -0.51 1.26 0.44
C ILE A 6 0.66 0.89 -0.46
N ASN A 7 0.92 -0.41 -0.59
CA ASN A 7 1.75 -0.94 -1.66
C ASN A 7 0.94 -0.84 -2.98
N PRO A 8 1.40 -0.06 -3.98
CA PRO A 8 0.65 0.16 -5.20
C PRO A 8 0.63 -1.05 -6.15
N ASN A 9 1.42 -2.10 -5.86
CA ASN A 9 1.39 -3.37 -6.58
C ASN A 9 0.67 -4.48 -5.78
N SER A 10 0.48 -5.65 -6.39
CA SER A 10 -0.19 -6.81 -5.77
C SER A 10 0.74 -7.80 -5.07
N SER A 11 2.05 -7.58 -5.06
CA SER A 11 3.01 -8.52 -4.46
C SER A 11 2.90 -8.56 -2.93
N THR A 12 2.59 -9.75 -2.39
CA THR A 12 2.55 -9.99 -0.94
C THR A 12 3.93 -9.90 -0.32
N GLU A 13 4.95 -10.44 -0.99
CA GLU A 13 6.35 -10.38 -0.53
C GLU A 13 6.82 -8.93 -0.36
N VAL A 14 6.53 -8.06 -1.33
CA VAL A 14 6.87 -6.64 -1.23
C VAL A 14 6.08 -5.96 -0.11
N THR A 15 4.82 -6.36 0.10
CA THR A 15 3.97 -5.81 1.17
C THR A 15 4.51 -6.16 2.55
N GLU A 16 4.91 -7.43 2.75
CA GLU A 16 5.50 -7.91 3.99
C GLU A 16 6.84 -7.22 4.28
N ALA A 17 7.68 -7.02 3.26
CA ALA A 17 8.93 -6.29 3.40
C ALA A 17 8.69 -4.80 3.79
N ILE A 18 7.70 -4.14 3.20
CA ILE A 18 7.32 -2.78 3.58
C ILE A 18 6.80 -2.75 5.02
N GLU A 19 5.97 -3.72 5.40
CA GLU A 19 5.43 -3.83 6.76
C GLU A 19 6.53 -3.97 7.81
N GLU A 20 7.54 -4.81 7.56
CA GLU A 20 8.69 -4.96 8.45
C GLU A 20 9.41 -3.62 8.66
N ILE A 21 9.67 -2.88 7.57
CA ILE A 21 10.33 -1.56 7.65
C ILE A 21 9.45 -0.55 8.38
N CYS A 22 8.16 -0.49 8.09
CA CYS A 22 7.23 0.41 8.79
C CYS A 22 7.21 0.14 10.30
N ARG A 23 7.09 -1.13 10.70
CA ARG A 23 7.09 -1.53 12.12
C ARG A 23 8.40 -1.20 12.82
N LYS A 24 9.53 -1.36 12.14
CA LYS A 24 10.87 -1.07 12.69
C LYS A 24 11.05 0.40 13.05
N TYR A 25 10.45 1.32 12.29
CA TYR A 25 10.66 2.76 12.46
C TYR A 25 9.43 3.52 13.01
N ALA A 26 8.32 2.83 13.27
CA ALA A 26 7.13 3.45 13.84
C ALA A 26 7.41 4.03 15.25
N LEU A 27 6.90 5.24 15.51
CA LEU A 27 6.93 5.82 16.86
C LEU A 27 5.99 5.04 17.80
N PRO A 28 6.21 5.04 19.13
CA PRO A 28 5.45 4.23 20.10
C PRO A 28 3.92 4.36 20.08
N ASN A 29 3.37 5.44 19.50
CA ASN A 29 1.94 5.70 19.38
C ASN A 29 1.47 5.78 17.91
N THR A 30 2.22 5.18 17.00
CA THR A 30 1.90 5.09 15.57
C THR A 30 1.63 3.66 15.19
N GLU A 31 0.42 3.38 14.72
CA GLU A 31 0.05 2.11 14.12
C GLU A 31 0.13 2.25 12.61
N VAL A 32 0.91 1.39 11.95
CA VAL A 32 0.99 1.35 10.49
C VAL A 32 0.39 0.04 10.02
N GLU A 33 -0.68 0.12 9.23
CA GLU A 33 -1.22 -1.02 8.50
C GLU A 33 -0.76 -0.94 7.06
N VAL A 34 -0.22 -2.05 6.53
CA VAL A 34 0.26 -2.11 5.15
C VAL A 34 -0.67 -2.98 4.33
N LYS A 35 -1.15 -2.47 3.19
CA LYS A 35 -2.03 -3.21 2.26
C LYS A 35 -1.51 -3.12 0.84
N CYS A 36 -1.59 -4.22 0.10
CA CYS A 36 -1.45 -4.20 -1.36
C CYS A 36 -2.77 -3.99 -2.07
N ILE A 37 -2.68 -3.60 -3.34
CA ILE A 37 -3.80 -3.53 -4.27
C ILE A 37 -3.81 -4.82 -5.09
N LYS A 38 -4.70 -5.76 -4.76
CA LYS A 38 -4.77 -7.08 -5.41
C LYS A 38 -5.03 -7.01 -6.91
N GLU A 39 -5.73 -5.98 -7.36
CA GLU A 39 -6.08 -5.76 -8.77
C GLU A 39 -4.95 -5.11 -9.59
N ALA A 40 -3.91 -4.58 -8.92
CA ALA A 40 -2.77 -3.97 -9.57
C ALA A 40 -1.77 -5.02 -10.09
N PRO A 41 -0.87 -4.65 -11.03
CA PRO A 41 0.22 -5.51 -11.45
C PRO A 41 1.08 -5.98 -10.26
N SER A 42 1.78 -7.11 -10.40
CA SER A 42 2.64 -7.65 -9.35
C SER A 42 3.88 -6.79 -9.08
N GLY A 43 4.30 -6.01 -10.08
CA GLY A 43 5.36 -5.01 -10.01
C GLY A 43 5.04 -3.85 -10.93
N ILE A 44 5.64 -2.69 -10.67
CA ILE A 44 5.47 -1.49 -11.50
C ILE A 44 6.79 -1.26 -12.23
N GLU A 45 6.87 -1.72 -13.48
CA GLU A 45 8.10 -1.71 -14.28
C GLU A 45 7.96 -0.87 -15.56
N SER A 46 6.77 -0.31 -15.79
CA SER A 46 6.45 0.53 -16.95
C SER A 46 5.41 1.60 -16.62
N TYR A 47 5.25 2.57 -17.52
CA TYR A 47 4.17 3.57 -17.42
C TYR A 47 2.78 2.95 -17.54
N HIS A 48 2.66 1.84 -18.27
CA HIS A 48 1.41 1.10 -18.36
C HIS A 48 1.03 0.48 -17.01
N ASP A 49 1.99 -0.12 -16.30
CA ASP A 49 1.75 -0.68 -14.97
C ASP A 49 1.39 0.40 -13.97
N ALA A 50 2.06 1.56 -14.03
CA ALA A 50 1.76 2.71 -13.20
C ALA A 50 0.32 3.22 -13.44
N ALA A 51 -0.11 3.32 -14.70
CA ALA A 51 -1.47 3.75 -15.04
C ALA A 51 -2.55 2.76 -14.54
N ILE A 52 -2.29 1.46 -14.61
CA ILE A 52 -3.20 0.45 -14.04
C ILE A 52 -3.25 0.57 -12.51
N SER A 53 -2.09 0.70 -11.87
CA SER A 53 -1.98 0.82 -10.42
C SER A 53 -2.72 2.07 -9.90
N GLU A 54 -2.54 3.22 -10.55
CA GLU A 54 -3.14 4.51 -10.14
C GLU A 54 -4.66 4.44 -10.10
N LYS A 55 -5.28 3.83 -11.12
CA LYS A 55 -6.74 3.62 -11.18
C LYS A 55 -7.24 2.94 -9.90
N TYR A 56 -6.64 1.82 -9.53
CA TYR A 56 -7.08 1.07 -8.35
C TYR A 56 -6.66 1.73 -7.04
N LEU A 57 -5.54 2.45 -7.01
CA LEU A 57 -5.09 3.19 -5.84
C LEU A 57 -6.12 4.24 -5.43
N LEU A 58 -6.64 5.00 -6.41
CA LEU A 58 -7.70 5.99 -6.17
C LEU A 58 -8.98 5.32 -5.63
N ASP A 59 -9.41 4.21 -6.24
CA ASP A 59 -10.58 3.45 -5.78
C ASP A 59 -10.42 2.98 -4.32
N LYS A 60 -9.24 2.45 -3.97
CA LYS A 60 -8.97 1.98 -2.60
C LYS A 60 -8.82 3.13 -1.61
N PHE A 61 -8.16 4.22 -1.99
CA PHE A 61 -8.01 5.41 -1.16
C PHE A 61 -9.39 5.96 -0.76
N GLU A 62 -10.28 6.12 -1.73
CA GLU A 62 -11.65 6.58 -1.47
C GLU A 62 -12.44 5.63 -0.57
N LYS A 63 -12.24 4.32 -0.74
CA LYS A 63 -12.87 3.30 0.11
C LYS A 63 -12.35 3.33 1.55
N TRP A 64 -11.06 3.58 1.76
CA TRP A 64 -10.39 3.42 3.06
C TRP A 64 -10.18 4.71 3.85
N LYS A 65 -10.34 5.89 3.24
CA LYS A 65 -10.06 7.20 3.87
C LYS A 65 -10.79 7.49 5.19
N GLY A 66 -11.82 6.73 5.56
CA GLY A 66 -12.54 6.86 6.82
C GLY A 66 -12.15 5.84 7.90
N GLU A 67 -11.25 4.92 7.59
CA GLU A 67 -10.84 3.80 8.46
C GLU A 67 -9.47 4.03 9.15
N TYR A 68 -8.77 5.11 8.79
CA TYR A 68 -7.39 5.45 9.19
C TYR A 68 -7.26 6.95 9.40
#